data_AF-A0A7V6ALU1-F1
#
_entry.id   AF-A0A7V6ALU1-F1
#
_cell.length_a   1.000
_cell.length_b   1.000
_cell.length_c   1.000
_cell.angle_alpha   90.00
_cell.angle_beta   90.00
_cell.angle_gamma   90.00
#
_symmetry.space_group_name_H-M   'P 1'
#
loop_
_entity.id
_entity.type
_entity.pdbx_description
1 polymer ?
#
loop_
_entity_poly.entity_id
_entity_poly.type
_entity_poly.pdbx_seq_one_letter_code
_entity_poly.pdbx_strand_id
1 'polypeptide(L)'
;DKVKKEIDDYLAARLHISADSLMPWHYQNRFFQEAPAIYKTDLDKFYKDKDLIELTRRYYHGIGLHIQDIIERSDLFEKPGKNQHAYCIDIDNEGDVRVLCNLVSNARWMNTMLHEYGHAVYDKYIDSALPYFLRDPAHTFTTEAVAMLFGRMASNPKWMLDMGIISGKTFETIKNDCAAHLRLEQLVFSRWAQVMYRFEKEMYANPDQDLNALWWKLVEKYQKLRKPEGRDEPDWAAKIHIATSPCYYHNYLLGELLASQLYYYIAEHVLRLSAADNVSFAGRQEVGRYLIEKVFSPGSRYVWNEMIKKATGEELTPVYYARQFIR
;
A
#
# COMPACT_ATOMS: atom_id res chain seq x y z
N ASP A 1 0.92 -0.69 21.04
CA ASP A 1 1.52 0.24 22.02
C ASP A 1 3.04 0.20 22.03
N LYS A 2 3.69 -0.97 22.03
CA LYS A 2 5.17 -1.09 21.92
C LYS A 2 5.78 -0.24 20.80
N VAL A 3 5.24 -0.32 19.58
CA VAL A 3 5.72 0.45 18.42
C VAL A 3 5.52 1.96 18.58
N LYS A 4 4.40 2.39 19.17
CA LYS A 4 4.17 3.81 19.44
C LYS A 4 5.19 4.34 20.46
N LYS A 5 5.48 3.56 21.51
CA LYS A 5 6.50 3.91 22.49
C LYS A 5 7.89 4.04 21.84
N GLU A 6 8.26 3.13 20.94
CA GLU A 6 9.52 3.18 20.19
C GLU A 6 9.65 4.47 19.37
N ILE A 7 8.59 4.85 18.65
CA ILE A 7 8.52 6.13 17.91
C ILE A 7 8.70 7.31 18.87
N ASP A 8 7.96 7.31 19.98
CA ASP A 8 7.95 8.42 20.93
C ASP A 8 9.31 8.58 21.61
N ASP A 9 9.91 7.50 22.08
CA ASP A 9 11.24 7.50 22.70
C ASP A 9 12.29 8.04 21.71
N TYR A 10 12.23 7.61 20.44
CA TYR A 10 13.15 8.08 19.40
C TYR A 10 12.98 9.58 19.11
N LEU A 11 11.74 10.03 18.88
CA LEU A 11 11.47 11.44 18.54
C LEU A 11 11.78 12.37 19.71
N ALA A 12 11.44 11.96 20.94
CA ALA A 12 11.77 12.69 22.16
C ALA A 12 13.28 12.85 22.33
N ALA A 13 14.04 11.76 22.17
CA ALA A 13 15.50 11.80 22.23
C ALA A 13 16.11 12.70 21.15
N ARG A 14 15.63 12.60 19.91
CA ARG A 14 16.10 13.41 18.78
C ARG A 14 15.82 14.91 18.96
N LEU A 15 14.71 15.26 19.60
CA LEU A 15 14.28 16.64 19.81
C LEU A 15 14.72 17.22 21.16
N HIS A 16 15.37 16.42 22.00
CA HIS A 16 15.77 16.79 23.36
C HIS A 16 14.59 17.25 24.25
N ILE A 17 13.45 16.57 24.15
CA ILE A 17 12.25 16.80 24.98
C ILE A 17 11.78 15.49 25.65
N SER A 18 10.84 15.57 26.59
CA SER A 18 10.19 14.35 27.13
C SER A 18 9.19 13.77 26.11
N ALA A 19 8.95 12.45 26.17
CA ALA A 19 7.91 11.81 25.37
C ALA A 19 6.52 12.44 25.64
N ASP A 20 6.25 12.81 26.90
CA ASP A 20 5.05 13.53 27.31
C ASP A 20 5.00 14.99 26.82
N SER A 21 6.01 15.47 26.10
CA SER A 21 6.00 16.78 25.43
C SER A 21 5.80 16.66 23.91
N LEU A 22 5.67 15.44 23.37
CA LEU A 22 5.46 15.24 21.94
C LEU A 22 4.08 15.74 21.50
N MET A 23 4.05 16.44 20.38
CA MET A 23 2.87 17.02 19.76
C MET A 23 2.80 16.60 18.29
N PRO A 24 1.64 16.70 17.60
CA PRO A 24 1.45 16.19 16.25
C PRO A 24 2.54 16.61 15.25
N TRP A 25 3.02 17.86 15.31
CA TRP A 25 4.07 18.37 14.40
C TRP A 25 5.45 17.70 14.57
N HIS A 26 5.69 16.95 15.66
CA HIS A 26 6.94 16.22 15.85
C HIS A 26 7.00 14.90 15.06
N TYR A 27 5.88 14.39 14.55
CA TYR A 27 5.79 13.07 13.89
C TYR A 27 6.11 13.09 12.39
N GLN A 28 6.72 14.19 11.89
CA GLN A 28 7.34 14.34 10.56
C GLN A 28 6.42 14.22 9.32
N ASN A 29 5.21 13.69 9.47
CA ASN A 29 4.17 13.64 8.44
C ASN A 29 2.89 14.31 8.98
N ARG A 30 2.25 15.16 8.16
CA ARG A 30 1.07 15.96 8.51
C ARG A 30 -0.03 15.18 9.23
N PHE A 31 -0.29 13.94 8.81
CA PHE A 31 -1.37 13.12 9.33
C PHE A 31 -0.87 11.94 10.16
N PHE A 32 0.45 11.78 10.32
CA PHE A 32 1.05 10.57 10.91
C PHE A 32 0.46 9.29 10.31
N GLN A 33 0.29 9.31 8.98
CA GLN A 33 -0.20 8.18 8.20
C GLN A 33 0.93 7.26 7.72
N GLU A 34 2.15 7.81 7.64
CA GLU A 34 3.38 7.13 7.22
C GLU A 34 4.31 6.93 8.42
N ALA A 35 5.15 5.89 8.34
CA ALA A 35 6.18 5.65 9.34
C ALA A 35 7.17 6.83 9.42
N PRO A 36 7.43 7.38 10.62
CA PRO A 36 8.50 8.36 10.78
C PRO A 36 9.85 7.71 10.52
N ALA A 37 10.81 8.52 10.05
CA ALA A 37 12.16 8.06 9.72
C ALA A 37 12.98 7.84 10.99
N ILE A 38 12.75 6.70 11.65
CA ILE A 38 13.42 6.30 12.91
C ILE A 38 14.52 5.24 12.70
N TYR A 39 14.57 4.62 11.52
CA TYR A 39 15.59 3.64 11.13
C TYR A 39 16.67 4.27 10.23
N LYS A 40 17.84 3.62 10.16
CA LYS A 40 19.03 4.19 9.48
C LYS A 40 19.04 3.97 7.97
N THR A 41 18.34 2.94 7.50
CA THR A 41 18.33 2.57 6.09
C THR A 41 17.61 3.62 5.25
N ASP A 42 18.33 4.18 4.29
CA ASP A 42 17.83 5.15 3.32
C ASP A 42 17.72 4.45 1.97
N LEU A 43 16.49 4.07 1.60
CA LEU A 43 16.21 3.31 0.39
C LEU A 43 16.38 4.14 -0.88
N ASP A 44 16.25 5.46 -0.81
CA ASP A 44 16.34 6.33 -1.99
C ASP A 44 17.70 6.22 -2.67
N LYS A 45 18.76 6.00 -1.89
CA LYS A 45 20.12 5.74 -2.40
C LYS A 45 20.22 4.55 -3.35
N PHE A 46 19.37 3.55 -3.18
CA PHE A 46 19.37 2.35 -4.03
C PHE A 46 18.56 2.54 -5.31
N TYR A 47 17.70 3.55 -5.38
CA TYR A 47 16.89 3.86 -6.55
C TYR A 47 17.34 5.11 -7.30
N LYS A 48 18.28 5.87 -6.73
CA LYS A 48 18.89 7.01 -7.39
C LYS A 48 19.49 6.59 -8.74
N ASP A 49 19.18 7.38 -9.77
CA ASP A 49 19.67 7.22 -11.15
C ASP A 49 19.30 5.87 -11.82
N LYS A 50 18.35 5.11 -11.27
CA LYS A 50 17.83 3.89 -11.89
C LYS A 50 16.62 4.20 -12.77
N ASP A 51 16.53 3.50 -13.90
CA ASP A 51 15.33 3.52 -14.74
C ASP A 51 14.19 2.73 -14.06
N LEU A 52 13.31 3.44 -13.37
CA LEU A 52 12.18 2.81 -12.66
C LEU A 52 11.14 2.22 -13.63
N ILE A 53 11.03 2.73 -14.86
CA ILE A 53 10.11 2.19 -15.87
C ILE A 53 10.63 0.81 -16.29
N GLU A 54 11.92 0.70 -16.60
CA GLU A 54 12.54 -0.58 -16.95
C GLU A 54 12.53 -1.58 -15.80
N LEU A 55 12.77 -1.14 -14.56
CA LEU A 55 12.65 -2.02 -13.39
C LEU A 55 11.23 -2.57 -13.23
N THR A 56 10.21 -1.72 -13.39
CA THR A 56 8.79 -2.09 -13.32
C THR A 56 8.47 -3.08 -14.43
N ARG A 57 8.81 -2.75 -15.68
CA ARG A 57 8.62 -3.61 -16.86
C ARG A 57 9.26 -4.98 -16.68
N ARG A 58 10.52 -5.04 -16.25
CA ARG A 58 11.26 -6.28 -16.04
C ARG A 58 10.66 -7.14 -14.92
N TYR A 59 10.24 -6.52 -13.81
CA TYR A 59 9.60 -7.24 -12.72
C TYR A 59 8.32 -7.94 -13.19
N TYR A 60 7.40 -7.15 -13.75
CA TYR A 60 6.10 -7.62 -14.23
C TYR A 60 6.24 -8.66 -15.35
N HIS A 61 7.15 -8.44 -16.31
CA HIS A 61 7.52 -9.44 -17.31
C HIS A 61 8.04 -10.74 -16.67
N GLY A 62 8.91 -10.64 -15.65
CA GLY A 62 9.49 -11.79 -14.97
C GLY A 62 8.48 -12.67 -14.24
N ILE A 63 7.36 -12.11 -13.81
CA ILE A 63 6.25 -12.87 -13.21
C ILE A 63 5.16 -13.27 -14.21
N GLY A 64 5.34 -12.99 -15.51
CA GLY A 64 4.37 -13.34 -16.56
C GLY A 64 3.18 -12.40 -16.67
N LEU A 65 3.27 -11.19 -16.12
CA LEU A 65 2.25 -10.15 -16.21
C LEU A 65 2.77 -9.02 -17.12
N HIS A 66 2.55 -9.11 -18.43
CA HIS A 66 3.11 -8.15 -19.38
C HIS A 66 2.41 -6.78 -19.32
N ILE A 67 3.18 -5.68 -19.25
CA ILE A 67 2.68 -4.30 -19.09
C ILE A 67 3.20 -3.30 -20.14
N GLN A 68 3.89 -3.77 -21.18
CA GLN A 68 4.55 -2.89 -22.16
C GLN A 68 3.56 -1.92 -22.84
N ASP A 69 2.42 -2.45 -23.26
CA ASP A 69 1.35 -1.71 -23.90
C ASP A 69 0.72 -0.66 -22.96
N ILE A 70 0.62 -0.96 -21.67
CA ILE A 70 0.14 -0.02 -20.65
C ILE A 70 1.14 1.12 -20.48
N ILE A 71 2.45 0.81 -20.40
CA ILE A 71 3.52 1.82 -20.29
C ILE A 71 3.45 2.81 -21.46
N GLU A 72 3.28 2.30 -22.69
CA GLU A 72 3.23 3.12 -23.91
C GLU A 72 2.04 4.09 -23.95
N ARG A 73 0.91 3.73 -23.33
CA ARG A 73 -0.30 4.58 -23.23
C ARG A 73 -0.30 5.52 -22.01
N SER A 74 0.64 5.34 -21.09
CA SER A 74 0.65 6.00 -19.77
C SER A 74 1.34 7.36 -19.79
N ASP A 75 0.95 8.25 -18.86
CA ASP A 75 1.60 9.55 -18.67
C ASP A 75 2.43 9.52 -17.38
N LEU A 76 3.74 9.28 -17.49
CA LEU A 76 4.57 8.92 -16.34
C LEU A 76 5.43 10.04 -15.75
N PHE A 77 5.64 11.15 -16.47
CA PHE A 77 6.57 12.22 -16.06
C PHE A 77 5.85 13.50 -15.62
N GLU A 78 6.52 14.32 -14.82
CA GLU A 78 6.02 15.61 -14.36
C GLU A 78 5.75 16.58 -15.52
N LYS A 79 4.63 17.31 -15.44
CA LYS A 79 4.26 18.37 -16.38
C LYS A 79 3.55 19.51 -15.65
N PRO A 80 3.69 20.78 -16.10
CA PRO A 80 2.92 21.89 -15.53
C PRO A 80 1.42 21.61 -15.56
N GLY A 81 0.74 21.79 -14.42
CA GLY A 81 -0.72 21.60 -14.29
C GLY A 81 -1.18 20.15 -14.22
N LYS A 82 -0.28 19.15 -14.24
CA LYS A 82 -0.64 17.74 -14.11
C LYS A 82 -1.12 17.40 -12.69
N ASN A 83 -2.09 16.50 -12.60
CA ASN A 83 -2.55 15.96 -11.32
C ASN A 83 -1.35 15.37 -10.54
N GLN A 84 -1.24 15.75 -9.27
CA GLN A 84 -0.14 15.33 -8.41
C GLN A 84 -0.33 13.91 -7.85
N HIS A 85 -1.57 13.42 -7.82
CA HIS A 85 -1.88 12.08 -7.34
C HIS A 85 -1.70 11.05 -8.46
N ALA A 86 -0.92 10.01 -8.19
CA ALA A 86 -0.80 8.87 -9.09
C ALA A 86 -2.09 8.03 -9.04
N TYR A 87 -2.46 7.44 -10.18
CA TYR A 87 -3.57 6.50 -10.25
C TYR A 87 -3.49 5.64 -11.52
N CYS A 88 -4.15 4.49 -11.48
CA CYS A 88 -4.46 3.64 -12.62
C CYS A 88 -5.95 3.78 -12.99
N ILE A 89 -6.26 3.65 -14.28
CA ILE A 89 -7.63 3.63 -14.78
C ILE A 89 -7.73 2.73 -16.02
N ASP A 90 -8.79 1.93 -16.09
CA ASP A 90 -9.29 1.36 -17.34
C ASP A 90 -10.33 2.33 -17.93
N ILE A 91 -10.09 2.82 -19.14
CA ILE A 91 -10.90 3.87 -19.76
C ILE A 91 -12.26 3.35 -20.24
N ASP A 92 -12.30 2.09 -20.68
CA ASP A 92 -13.46 1.51 -21.35
C ASP A 92 -13.91 0.17 -20.77
N ASN A 93 -13.20 -0.39 -19.78
CA ASN A 93 -13.40 -1.74 -19.26
C ASN A 93 -13.32 -2.80 -20.38
N GLU A 94 -12.57 -2.49 -21.45
CA GLU A 94 -12.28 -3.38 -22.58
C GLU A 94 -10.76 -3.56 -22.79
N GLY A 95 -9.94 -2.97 -21.91
CA GLY A 95 -8.49 -3.17 -21.88
C GLY A 95 -7.65 -1.93 -22.20
N ASP A 96 -8.26 -0.74 -22.37
CA ASP A 96 -7.51 0.53 -22.43
C ASP A 96 -7.11 1.00 -21.02
N VAL A 97 -6.20 0.24 -20.42
CA VAL A 97 -5.63 0.54 -19.11
C VAL A 97 -4.47 1.52 -19.24
N ARG A 98 -4.44 2.54 -18.38
CA ARG A 98 -3.43 3.60 -18.34
C ARG A 98 -3.06 3.96 -16.92
N VAL A 99 -1.81 4.41 -16.74
CA VAL A 99 -1.27 4.88 -15.47
C VAL A 99 -0.87 6.35 -15.60
N LEU A 100 -1.19 7.14 -14.57
CA LEU A 100 -0.69 8.50 -14.40
C LEU A 100 0.28 8.54 -13.23
N CYS A 101 1.51 8.99 -13.48
CA CYS A 101 2.56 9.17 -12.47
C CYS A 101 3.33 10.49 -12.66
N ASN A 102 4.12 10.88 -11.66
CA ASN A 102 5.00 12.06 -11.68
C ASN A 102 6.43 11.61 -11.31
N LEU A 103 6.95 10.65 -12.09
CA LEU A 103 8.09 9.80 -11.73
C LEU A 103 9.35 10.59 -11.37
N VAL A 104 9.92 10.28 -10.21
CA VAL A 104 11.27 10.69 -9.79
C VAL A 104 12.03 9.45 -9.32
N SER A 105 13.32 9.35 -9.60
CA SER A 105 14.14 8.15 -9.32
C SER A 105 14.43 7.96 -7.82
N ASN A 106 13.44 7.49 -7.05
CA ASN A 106 13.54 7.23 -5.61
C ASN A 106 12.66 6.05 -5.15
N ALA A 107 12.77 5.64 -3.88
CA ALA A 107 12.08 4.46 -3.36
C ALA A 107 10.55 4.64 -3.35
N ARG A 108 10.09 5.84 -3.01
CA ARG A 108 8.65 6.19 -3.01
C ARG A 108 8.02 5.94 -4.38
N TRP A 109 8.67 6.40 -5.44
CA TRP A 109 8.17 6.22 -6.80
C TRP A 109 8.35 4.80 -7.32
N MET A 110 9.36 4.05 -6.87
CA MET A 110 9.42 2.62 -7.16
C MET A 110 8.22 1.89 -6.54
N ASN A 111 7.89 2.17 -5.28
CA ASN A 111 6.69 1.63 -4.63
C ASN A 111 5.43 2.02 -5.41
N THR A 112 5.28 3.32 -5.74
CA THR A 112 4.13 3.83 -6.50
C THR A 112 4.00 3.15 -7.86
N MET A 113 5.10 3.00 -8.61
CA MET A 113 5.07 2.29 -9.90
C MET A 113 4.66 0.83 -9.74
N LEU A 114 5.19 0.11 -8.75
CA LEU A 114 4.74 -1.27 -8.51
C LEU A 114 3.28 -1.35 -8.06
N HIS A 115 2.80 -0.36 -7.31
CA HIS A 115 1.42 -0.26 -6.85
C HIS A 115 0.45 0.00 -8.01
N GLU A 116 0.65 1.09 -8.77
CA GLU A 116 -0.25 1.46 -9.87
C GLU A 116 -0.29 0.40 -10.98
N TYR A 117 0.86 -0.20 -11.30
CA TYR A 117 0.87 -1.32 -12.25
C TYR A 117 0.27 -2.61 -11.67
N GLY A 118 0.10 -2.69 -10.36
CA GLY A 118 -0.65 -3.76 -9.69
C GLY A 118 -2.14 -3.66 -9.95
N HIS A 119 -2.69 -2.43 -9.91
CA HIS A 119 -4.03 -2.16 -10.43
C HIS A 119 -4.10 -2.46 -11.93
N ALA A 120 -3.12 -1.98 -12.69
CA ALA A 120 -3.15 -2.11 -14.14
C ALA A 120 -3.16 -3.56 -14.65
N VAL A 121 -2.39 -4.44 -14.01
CA VAL A 121 -2.43 -5.87 -14.34
C VAL A 121 -3.70 -6.55 -13.83
N TYR A 122 -4.31 -6.07 -12.74
CA TYR A 122 -5.61 -6.57 -12.34
C TYR A 122 -6.61 -6.33 -13.48
N ASP A 123 -6.79 -5.06 -13.86
CA ASP A 123 -7.78 -4.66 -14.86
C ASP A 123 -7.52 -5.33 -16.22
N LYS A 124 -6.26 -5.33 -16.67
CA LYS A 124 -5.85 -5.95 -17.93
C LYS A 124 -6.19 -7.44 -18.03
N TYR A 125 -6.10 -8.19 -16.93
CA TYR A 125 -6.27 -9.65 -16.93
C TYR A 125 -7.66 -10.10 -16.43
N ILE A 126 -8.59 -9.18 -16.24
CA ILE A 126 -10.01 -9.51 -16.11
C ILE A 126 -10.48 -10.19 -17.41
N ASP A 127 -11.30 -11.24 -17.29
CA ASP A 127 -11.81 -12.00 -18.43
C ASP A 127 -12.75 -11.13 -19.29
N SER A 128 -12.31 -10.74 -20.48
CA SER A 128 -13.09 -9.91 -21.40
C SER A 128 -14.35 -10.60 -21.93
N ALA A 129 -14.48 -11.93 -21.78
CA ALA A 129 -15.71 -12.66 -22.07
C ALA A 129 -16.80 -12.45 -21.00
N LEU A 130 -16.47 -11.85 -19.86
CA LEU A 130 -17.47 -11.43 -18.88
C LEU A 130 -18.40 -10.38 -19.48
N PRO A 131 -19.70 -10.39 -19.10
CA PRO A 131 -20.57 -9.25 -19.31
C PRO A 131 -19.91 -7.96 -18.82
N TYR A 132 -20.09 -6.86 -19.55
CA TYR A 132 -19.44 -5.58 -19.28
C TYR A 132 -19.43 -5.18 -17.80
N PHE A 133 -20.58 -5.28 -17.12
CA PHE A 133 -20.72 -4.91 -15.69
C PHE A 133 -20.01 -5.85 -14.70
N LEU A 134 -19.47 -6.97 -15.18
CA LEU A 134 -18.68 -7.89 -14.38
C LEU A 134 -17.16 -7.71 -14.61
N ARG A 135 -16.77 -6.78 -15.47
CA ARG A 135 -15.37 -6.50 -15.81
C ARG A 135 -14.72 -5.49 -14.86
N ASP A 136 -15.02 -5.64 -13.58
CA ASP A 136 -14.42 -4.85 -12.49
C ASP A 136 -13.80 -5.81 -11.46
N PRO A 137 -12.91 -5.34 -10.57
CA PRO A 137 -12.49 -6.13 -9.41
C PRO A 137 -13.69 -6.57 -8.56
N ALA A 138 -13.57 -7.71 -7.87
CA ALA A 138 -14.64 -8.24 -7.00
C ALA A 138 -15.08 -7.26 -5.89
N HIS A 139 -14.16 -6.38 -5.47
CA HIS A 139 -14.42 -5.17 -4.70
C HIS A 139 -13.21 -4.23 -4.84
N THR A 140 -13.37 -2.92 -4.63
CA THR A 140 -12.25 -1.97 -4.64
C THR A 140 -11.03 -2.42 -3.82
N PHE A 141 -11.21 -2.99 -2.62
CA PHE A 141 -10.07 -3.43 -1.81
C PHE A 141 -9.31 -4.64 -2.41
N THR A 142 -9.90 -5.42 -3.33
CA THR A 142 -9.21 -6.57 -3.92
C THR A 142 -8.17 -6.13 -4.93
N THR A 143 -8.41 -5.04 -5.67
CA THR A 143 -7.38 -4.42 -6.52
C THR A 143 -6.33 -3.70 -5.68
N GLU A 144 -6.72 -3.02 -4.59
CA GLU A 144 -5.79 -2.48 -3.59
C GLU A 144 -4.88 -3.55 -3.00
N ALA A 145 -5.41 -4.74 -2.70
CA ALA A 145 -4.61 -5.83 -2.15
C ALA A 145 -3.46 -6.25 -3.08
N VAL A 146 -3.72 -6.26 -4.38
CA VAL A 146 -2.73 -6.62 -5.41
C VAL A 146 -1.71 -5.50 -5.58
N ALA A 147 -2.20 -4.25 -5.63
CA ALA A 147 -1.36 -3.07 -5.67
C ALA A 147 -0.43 -2.98 -4.44
N MET A 148 -0.92 -3.22 -3.23
CA MET A 148 -0.12 -3.27 -2.00
C MET A 148 0.85 -4.45 -2.00
N LEU A 149 0.41 -5.64 -2.43
CA LEU A 149 1.26 -6.83 -2.53
C LEU A 149 2.52 -6.57 -3.36
N PHE A 150 2.37 -5.91 -4.51
CA PHE A 150 3.50 -5.56 -5.37
C PHE A 150 4.23 -4.29 -4.91
N GLY A 151 3.52 -3.25 -4.46
CA GLY A 151 4.11 -2.00 -3.95
C GLY A 151 5.13 -2.25 -2.82
N ARG A 152 4.79 -3.13 -1.87
CA ARG A 152 5.67 -3.55 -0.77
C ARG A 152 7.01 -4.15 -1.25
N MET A 153 7.11 -4.65 -2.49
CA MET A 153 8.36 -5.22 -3.00
C MET A 153 9.46 -4.18 -3.18
N ALA A 154 9.12 -2.91 -3.39
CA ALA A 154 10.10 -1.83 -3.53
C ALA A 154 10.98 -1.63 -2.28
N SER A 155 10.51 -2.05 -1.11
CA SER A 155 11.31 -2.05 0.13
C SER A 155 11.71 -3.47 0.59
N ASN A 156 11.33 -4.51 -0.15
CA ASN A 156 11.70 -5.88 0.16
C ASN A 156 13.16 -6.15 -0.24
N PRO A 157 14.07 -6.39 0.71
CA PRO A 157 15.50 -6.53 0.44
C PRO A 157 15.82 -7.76 -0.42
N LYS A 158 15.05 -8.85 -0.30
CA LYS A 158 15.24 -10.06 -1.13
C LYS A 158 14.83 -9.79 -2.57
N TRP A 159 13.73 -9.07 -2.78
CA TRP A 159 13.32 -8.63 -4.11
C TRP A 159 14.34 -7.69 -4.74
N MET A 160 14.86 -6.73 -3.97
CA MET A 160 15.91 -5.82 -4.43
C MET A 160 17.18 -6.59 -4.84
N LEU A 161 17.56 -7.63 -4.10
CA LEU A 161 18.67 -8.50 -4.46
C LEU A 161 18.40 -9.27 -5.76
N ASP A 162 17.23 -9.90 -5.88
CA ASP A 162 16.86 -10.70 -7.06
C ASP A 162 16.72 -9.84 -8.33
N MET A 163 16.31 -8.58 -8.16
CA MET A 163 16.26 -7.59 -9.23
C MET A 163 17.64 -6.98 -9.53
N GLY A 164 18.70 -7.30 -8.78
CA GLY A 164 20.03 -6.73 -8.98
C GLY A 164 20.12 -5.24 -8.63
N ILE A 165 19.22 -4.74 -7.78
CA ILE A 165 19.21 -3.36 -7.28
C ILE A 165 20.29 -3.19 -6.22
N ILE A 166 20.52 -4.24 -5.41
CA ILE A 166 21.51 -4.27 -4.32
C ILE A 166 22.41 -5.50 -4.39
N SER A 167 23.55 -5.44 -3.70
CA SER A 167 24.47 -6.59 -3.54
C SER A 167 24.05 -7.51 -2.39
N GLY A 168 24.57 -8.74 -2.36
CA GLY A 168 24.36 -9.67 -1.23
C GLY A 168 24.88 -9.12 0.11
N LYS A 169 25.99 -8.36 0.10
CA LYS A 169 26.49 -7.67 1.31
C LYS A 169 25.51 -6.61 1.80
N THR A 170 24.93 -5.84 0.88
CA THR A 170 23.92 -4.82 1.19
C THR A 170 22.66 -5.47 1.75
N PHE A 171 22.19 -6.56 1.15
CA PHE A 171 21.05 -7.34 1.63
C PHE A 171 21.19 -7.72 3.10
N GLU A 172 22.32 -8.33 3.48
CA GLU A 172 22.59 -8.73 4.87
C GLU A 172 22.58 -7.53 5.84
N THR A 173 22.99 -6.35 5.36
CA THR A 173 23.06 -5.13 6.17
C THR A 173 21.68 -4.50 6.42
N ILE A 174 20.80 -4.49 5.42
CA ILE A 174 19.54 -3.74 5.48
C ILE A 174 18.31 -4.59 5.81
N LYS A 175 18.40 -5.93 5.74
CA LYS A 175 17.20 -6.79 5.79
C LYS A 175 16.35 -6.62 7.03
N ASN A 176 16.97 -6.45 8.19
CA ASN A 176 16.26 -6.29 9.46
C ASN A 176 15.65 -4.88 9.58
N ASP A 177 16.37 -3.86 9.15
CA ASP A 177 15.89 -2.47 9.12
C ASP A 177 14.67 -2.33 8.19
N CYS A 178 14.73 -2.92 6.98
CA CYS A 178 13.59 -2.91 6.05
C CYS A 178 12.37 -3.61 6.64
N ALA A 179 12.55 -4.78 7.28
CA ALA A 179 11.45 -5.50 7.91
C ALA A 179 10.84 -4.72 9.08
N ALA A 180 11.68 -4.10 9.91
CA ALA A 180 11.22 -3.25 11.02
C ALA A 180 10.48 -2.00 10.52
N HIS A 181 10.98 -1.37 9.45
CA HIS A 181 10.35 -0.22 8.83
C HIS A 181 8.98 -0.56 8.22
N LEU A 182 8.88 -1.64 7.45
CA LEU A 182 7.59 -2.09 6.89
C LEU A 182 6.58 -2.41 8.01
N ARG A 183 7.02 -3.06 9.08
CA ARG A 183 6.17 -3.32 10.26
C ARG A 183 5.68 -2.03 10.90
N LEU A 184 6.56 -1.04 11.06
CA LEU A 184 6.21 0.27 11.58
C LEU A 184 5.18 0.98 10.69
N GLU A 185 5.41 1.00 9.39
CA GLU A 185 4.53 1.60 8.38
C GLU A 185 3.12 1.01 8.44
N GLN A 186 3.01 -0.32 8.42
CA GLN A 186 1.73 -1.03 8.46
C GLN A 186 0.96 -0.74 9.76
N LEU A 187 1.66 -0.70 10.91
CA LEU A 187 1.01 -0.42 12.19
C LEU A 187 0.60 1.05 12.35
N VAL A 188 1.39 2.00 11.85
CA VAL A 188 1.02 3.43 11.83
C VAL A 188 -0.17 3.65 10.91
N PHE A 189 -0.11 3.12 9.68
CA PHE A 189 -1.19 3.23 8.71
C PHE A 189 -2.49 2.60 9.21
N SER A 190 -2.43 1.42 9.85
CA SER A 190 -3.63 0.77 10.40
C SER A 190 -4.39 1.65 11.41
N ARG A 191 -3.67 2.47 12.18
CA ARG A 191 -4.27 3.43 13.13
C ARG A 191 -4.88 4.62 12.40
N TRP A 192 -4.20 5.13 11.37
CA TRP A 192 -4.73 6.20 10.54
C TRP A 192 -6.01 5.79 9.80
N ALA A 193 -6.06 4.58 9.24
CA ALA A 193 -7.25 4.05 8.59
C ALA A 193 -8.46 3.99 9.55
N GLN A 194 -8.23 3.71 10.85
CA GLN A 194 -9.30 3.77 11.86
C GLN A 194 -9.83 5.19 12.11
N VAL A 195 -8.97 6.22 12.05
CA VAL A 195 -9.40 7.62 12.15
C VAL A 195 -10.29 7.96 10.96
N MET A 196 -9.79 7.74 9.74
CA MET A 196 -10.49 8.10 8.50
C MET A 196 -11.84 7.40 8.37
N TYR A 197 -11.87 6.06 8.46
CA TYR A 197 -13.10 5.29 8.29
C TYR A 197 -14.18 5.70 9.31
N ARG A 198 -13.79 5.87 10.58
CA ARG A 198 -14.75 6.20 11.63
C ARG A 198 -15.18 7.65 11.56
N PHE A 199 -14.29 8.56 11.17
CA PHE A 199 -14.63 9.94 10.97
C PHE A 199 -15.68 10.08 9.88
N GLU A 200 -15.42 9.54 8.68
CA GLU A 200 -16.36 9.60 7.56
C GLU A 200 -17.70 8.94 7.92
N LYS A 201 -17.68 7.76 8.54
CA LYS A 201 -18.91 7.08 8.97
C LYS A 201 -19.75 7.94 9.92
N GLU A 202 -19.15 8.51 10.96
CA GLU A 202 -19.88 9.30 11.95
C GLU A 202 -20.29 10.68 11.41
N MET A 203 -19.45 11.31 10.58
CA MET A 203 -19.76 12.55 9.87
C MET A 203 -20.98 12.37 8.96
N TYR A 204 -21.07 11.28 8.19
CA TYR A 204 -22.23 11.01 7.35
C TYR A 204 -23.48 10.64 8.16
N ALA A 205 -23.32 10.00 9.31
CA ALA A 205 -24.45 9.68 10.18
C ALA A 205 -25.05 10.93 10.85
N ASN A 206 -24.22 11.92 11.19
CA ASN A 206 -24.66 13.19 11.76
C ASN A 206 -23.69 14.33 11.37
N PRO A 207 -23.94 15.05 10.26
CA PRO A 207 -23.04 16.09 9.78
C PRO A 207 -23.08 17.38 10.62
N ASP A 208 -24.14 17.62 11.39
CA ASP A 208 -24.33 18.85 12.19
C ASP A 208 -23.62 18.80 13.55
N GLN A 209 -22.97 17.67 13.89
CA GLN A 209 -22.19 17.56 15.10
C GLN A 209 -20.89 18.39 15.04
N ASP A 210 -20.21 18.52 16.17
CA ASP A 210 -18.87 19.11 16.21
C ASP A 210 -17.84 18.17 15.54
N LEU A 211 -17.62 18.38 14.24
CA LEU A 211 -16.70 17.59 13.42
C LEU A 211 -15.23 17.78 13.84
N ASN A 212 -14.86 18.95 14.36
CA ASN A 212 -13.49 19.21 14.82
C ASN A 212 -13.20 18.42 16.10
N ALA A 213 -14.14 18.40 17.05
CA ALA A 213 -14.05 17.58 18.24
C ALA A 213 -14.10 16.08 17.91
N LEU A 214 -14.97 15.66 16.97
CA LEU A 214 -15.02 14.27 16.50
C LEU A 214 -13.67 13.82 15.92
N TRP A 215 -13.09 14.63 15.03
CA TRP A 215 -11.80 14.35 14.41
C TRP A 215 -10.71 14.13 15.46
N TRP A 216 -10.53 15.09 16.36
CA TRP A 216 -9.50 14.99 17.39
C TRP A 216 -9.74 13.85 18.37
N LYS A 217 -10.99 13.58 18.77
CA LYS A 217 -11.34 12.41 19.58
C LYS A 217 -10.87 11.10 18.93
N LEU A 218 -11.00 10.98 17.60
CA LEU A 218 -10.56 9.80 16.86
C LEU A 218 -9.04 9.74 16.74
N VAL A 219 -8.38 10.87 16.42
CA VAL A 219 -6.91 10.98 16.36
C VAL A 219 -6.27 10.58 17.70
N GLU A 220 -6.77 11.11 18.81
CA GLU A 220 -6.27 10.77 20.15
C GLU A 220 -6.50 9.30 20.48
N LYS A 221 -7.70 8.77 20.18
CA LYS A 221 -8.04 7.38 20.45
C LYS A 221 -7.17 6.40 19.68
N TYR A 222 -7.06 6.59 18.37
CA TYR A 222 -6.48 5.61 17.45
C TYR A 222 -4.99 5.85 17.17
N GLN A 223 -4.55 7.10 16.97
CA GLN A 223 -3.15 7.40 16.72
C GLN A 223 -2.34 7.71 17.98
N LYS A 224 -3.01 7.94 19.12
CA LYS A 224 -2.35 8.31 20.39
C LYS A 224 -1.53 9.59 20.27
N LEU A 225 -1.99 10.51 19.42
CA LEU A 225 -1.52 11.89 19.40
C LEU A 225 -2.35 12.71 20.39
N ARG A 226 -1.95 13.94 20.66
CA ARG A 226 -2.68 14.85 21.54
C ARG A 226 -3.20 16.03 20.76
N LYS A 227 -4.45 16.41 21.01
CA LYS A 227 -5.02 17.64 20.47
C LYS A 227 -4.24 18.85 20.99
N PRO A 228 -3.74 19.75 20.12
CA PRO A 228 -3.14 21.00 20.57
C PRO A 228 -4.13 21.84 21.37
N GLU A 229 -3.65 22.47 22.45
CA GLU A 229 -4.48 23.32 23.30
C GLU A 229 -5.15 24.43 22.47
N GLY A 230 -6.45 24.63 22.69
CA GLY A 230 -7.24 25.64 21.96
C GLY A 230 -7.46 25.36 20.47
N ARG A 231 -7.03 24.21 19.92
CA ARG A 231 -7.24 23.89 18.50
C ARG A 231 -8.73 23.71 18.19
N ASP A 232 -9.27 24.53 17.30
CA ASP A 232 -10.62 24.38 16.77
C ASP A 232 -10.69 24.77 15.30
N GLU A 233 -9.99 24.00 14.47
CA GLU A 233 -10.01 24.17 13.01
C GLU A 233 -10.40 22.86 12.35
N PRO A 234 -10.91 22.91 11.10
CA PRO A 234 -11.30 21.73 10.33
C PRO A 234 -10.08 20.97 9.79
N ASP A 235 -9.28 20.40 10.70
CA ASP A 235 -8.09 19.61 10.38
C ASP A 235 -8.40 18.41 9.47
N TRP A 236 -9.61 17.85 9.63
CA TRP A 236 -10.13 16.80 8.77
C TRP A 236 -10.23 17.26 7.30
N ALA A 237 -10.64 18.50 7.05
CA ALA A 237 -10.84 19.03 5.70
C ALA A 237 -9.52 19.22 4.93
N ALA A 238 -8.37 19.20 5.62
CA ALA A 238 -7.06 19.23 4.98
C ALA A 238 -6.70 17.89 4.29
N LYS A 239 -7.47 16.81 4.52
CA LYS A 239 -7.26 15.51 3.87
C LYS A 239 -8.07 15.40 2.59
N ILE A 240 -7.35 15.45 1.46
CA ILE A 240 -7.96 15.45 0.11
C ILE A 240 -8.95 14.30 -0.14
N HIS A 241 -8.74 13.13 0.44
CA HIS A 241 -9.60 11.95 0.21
C HIS A 241 -11.03 12.18 0.67
N ILE A 242 -11.26 12.98 1.71
CA ILE A 242 -12.62 13.31 2.16
C ILE A 242 -13.39 14.05 1.05
N ALA A 243 -12.69 14.84 0.23
CA ALA A 243 -13.29 15.60 -0.86
C ALA A 243 -13.29 14.83 -2.20
N THR A 244 -12.25 14.06 -2.51
CA THR A 244 -12.06 13.47 -3.85
C THR A 244 -12.40 11.98 -3.92
N SER A 245 -12.37 11.28 -2.79
CA SER A 245 -12.49 9.82 -2.71
C SER A 245 -13.16 9.44 -1.39
N PRO A 246 -14.41 9.90 -1.16
CA PRO A 246 -15.10 9.69 0.10
C PRO A 246 -15.29 8.20 0.37
N CYS A 247 -15.31 7.83 1.65
CA CYS A 247 -15.44 6.46 2.13
C CYS A 247 -14.33 5.50 1.63
N TYR A 248 -13.18 5.96 1.15
CA TYR A 248 -12.22 5.06 0.50
C TYR A 248 -11.26 4.34 1.47
N TYR A 249 -10.93 4.95 2.61
CA TYR A 249 -9.78 4.54 3.42
C TYR A 249 -9.84 3.13 4.02
N HIS A 250 -11.05 2.58 4.19
CA HIS A 250 -11.22 1.21 4.67
C HIS A 250 -10.75 0.19 3.62
N ASN A 251 -10.80 0.52 2.33
CA ASN A 251 -10.31 -0.34 1.25
C ASN A 251 -8.82 -0.57 1.37
N TYR A 252 -8.02 0.44 1.75
CA TYR A 252 -6.58 0.24 1.95
C TYR A 252 -6.30 -0.77 3.06
N LEU A 253 -6.94 -0.65 4.23
CA LEU A 253 -6.69 -1.58 5.33
C LEU A 253 -7.17 -3.00 5.00
N LEU A 254 -8.34 -3.17 4.40
CA LEU A 254 -8.81 -4.47 3.91
C LEU A 254 -7.88 -5.03 2.82
N GLY A 255 -7.37 -4.16 1.95
CA GLY A 255 -6.36 -4.46 0.95
C GLY A 255 -5.09 -5.01 1.58
N GLU A 256 -4.58 -4.37 2.63
CA GLU A 256 -3.39 -4.84 3.34
C GLU A 256 -3.60 -6.22 4.01
N LEU A 257 -4.81 -6.48 4.54
CA LEU A 257 -5.16 -7.80 5.07
C LEU A 257 -5.08 -8.86 3.98
N LEU A 258 -5.75 -8.62 2.84
CA LEU A 258 -5.76 -9.56 1.73
C LEU A 258 -4.38 -9.67 1.07
N ALA A 259 -3.59 -8.61 0.98
CA ALA A 259 -2.22 -8.62 0.47
C ALA A 259 -1.35 -9.57 1.29
N SER A 260 -1.46 -9.53 2.63
CA SER A 260 -0.77 -10.48 3.50
C SER A 260 -1.30 -11.91 3.32
N GLN A 261 -2.61 -12.12 3.23
CA GLN A 261 -3.20 -13.44 2.97
C GLN A 261 -2.72 -14.04 1.63
N LEU A 262 -2.73 -13.26 0.55
CA LEU A 262 -2.18 -13.63 -0.76
C LEU A 262 -0.67 -13.90 -0.68
N TYR A 263 0.10 -13.06 0.01
CA TYR A 263 1.54 -13.24 0.18
C TYR A 263 1.88 -14.61 0.80
N TYR A 264 1.21 -14.96 1.91
CA TYR A 264 1.43 -16.25 2.56
C TYR A 264 0.95 -17.41 1.69
N TYR A 265 -0.22 -17.29 1.07
CA TYR A 265 -0.75 -18.35 0.20
C TYR A 265 0.16 -18.61 -1.00
N ILE A 266 0.60 -17.55 -1.68
CA ILE A 266 1.52 -17.65 -2.82
C ILE A 266 2.85 -18.25 -2.37
N ALA A 267 3.43 -17.77 -1.27
CA ALA A 267 4.67 -18.31 -0.74
C ALA A 267 4.57 -19.82 -0.44
N GLU A 268 3.58 -20.22 0.37
CA GLU A 268 3.50 -21.58 0.92
C GLU A 268 2.91 -22.59 -0.07
N HIS A 269 1.93 -22.20 -0.90
CA HIS A 269 1.20 -23.13 -1.79
C HIS A 269 1.55 -23.03 -3.27
N VAL A 270 1.87 -21.83 -3.77
CA VAL A 270 2.22 -21.63 -5.19
C VAL A 270 3.72 -21.86 -5.39
N LEU A 271 4.56 -21.22 -4.55
CA LEU A 271 6.01 -21.27 -4.65
C LEU A 271 6.64 -22.40 -3.81
N ARG A 272 5.90 -22.95 -2.84
CA ARG A 272 6.38 -23.95 -1.88
C ARG A 272 7.63 -23.49 -1.12
N LEU A 273 7.65 -22.22 -0.77
CA LEU A 273 8.69 -21.57 0.02
C LEU A 273 8.17 -21.27 1.43
N SER A 274 9.09 -21.13 2.38
CA SER A 274 8.75 -20.61 3.71
C SER A 274 8.46 -19.11 3.61
N ALA A 275 7.26 -18.69 4.02
CA ALA A 275 6.89 -17.29 4.06
C ALA A 275 7.71 -16.45 5.07
N ALA A 276 8.47 -17.10 5.96
CA ALA A 276 9.38 -16.44 6.89
C ALA A 276 10.62 -15.84 6.21
N ASP A 277 10.90 -16.19 4.95
CA ASP A 277 12.19 -15.90 4.29
C ASP A 277 12.20 -14.59 3.47
N ASN A 278 11.32 -13.62 3.78
CA ASN A 278 11.14 -12.39 2.97
C ASN A 278 11.03 -12.72 1.48
N VAL A 279 9.98 -13.47 1.10
CA VAL A 279 9.82 -14.02 -0.24
C VAL A 279 9.79 -12.92 -1.29
N SER A 280 10.53 -13.14 -2.36
CA SER A 280 10.53 -12.35 -3.59
C SER A 280 9.83 -13.13 -4.69
N PHE A 281 8.99 -12.45 -5.45
CA PHE A 281 8.31 -13.04 -6.61
C PHE A 281 9.11 -12.87 -7.91
N ALA A 282 10.23 -12.15 -7.90
CA ALA A 282 10.99 -11.85 -9.12
C ALA A 282 11.34 -13.13 -9.90
N GLY A 283 10.97 -13.17 -11.19
CA GLY A 283 11.24 -14.30 -12.08
C GLY A 283 10.36 -15.55 -11.86
N ARG A 284 9.32 -15.47 -11.02
CA ARG A 284 8.42 -16.59 -10.71
C ARG A 284 7.11 -16.48 -11.50
N GLN A 285 7.11 -17.02 -12.72
CA GLN A 285 5.93 -16.96 -13.62
C GLN A 285 4.69 -17.65 -13.06
N GLU A 286 4.86 -18.64 -12.17
CA GLU A 286 3.78 -19.30 -11.47
C GLU A 286 2.95 -18.33 -10.62
N VAL A 287 3.54 -17.22 -10.13
CA VAL A 287 2.82 -16.18 -9.39
C VAL A 287 1.83 -15.45 -10.29
N GLY A 288 2.26 -14.98 -11.46
CA GLY A 288 1.36 -14.29 -12.38
C GLY A 288 0.26 -15.21 -12.91
N ARG A 289 0.60 -16.47 -13.24
CA ARG A 289 -0.40 -17.46 -13.67
C ARG A 289 -1.47 -17.69 -12.60
N TYR A 290 -1.06 -17.87 -11.35
CA TYR A 290 -1.99 -18.02 -10.22
C TYR A 290 -2.88 -16.79 -10.07
N LEU A 291 -2.31 -15.59 -10.08
CA LEU A 291 -3.07 -14.35 -9.90
C LEU A 291 -4.06 -14.11 -11.04
N ILE A 292 -3.66 -14.34 -12.29
CA ILE A 292 -4.56 -14.26 -13.45
C ILE A 292 -5.74 -15.21 -13.25
N GLU A 293 -5.48 -16.49 -12.98
CA GLU A 293 -6.52 -17.51 -12.93
C GLU A 293 -7.45 -17.33 -11.72
N LYS A 294 -6.90 -17.00 -10.55
CA LYS A 294 -7.63 -17.05 -9.28
C LYS A 294 -8.14 -15.70 -8.79
N VAL A 295 -7.54 -14.59 -9.23
CA VAL A 295 -7.81 -13.26 -8.67
C VAL A 295 -8.30 -12.29 -9.75
N PHE A 296 -7.63 -12.20 -10.90
CA PHE A 296 -7.93 -11.19 -11.92
C PHE A 296 -9.06 -11.62 -12.86
N SER A 297 -8.89 -12.75 -13.54
CA SER A 297 -9.85 -13.29 -14.52
C SER A 297 -11.28 -13.42 -14.01
N PRO A 298 -11.54 -13.75 -12.73
CA PRO A 298 -12.91 -13.76 -12.20
C PRO A 298 -13.66 -12.42 -12.28
N GLY A 299 -12.98 -11.27 -12.35
CA GLY A 299 -13.61 -9.96 -12.25
C GLY A 299 -14.52 -9.86 -11.02
N SER A 300 -15.72 -9.33 -11.19
CA SER A 300 -16.74 -9.22 -10.14
C SER A 300 -17.82 -10.31 -10.20
N ARG A 301 -17.50 -11.43 -10.88
CA ARG A 301 -18.37 -12.63 -10.96
C ARG A 301 -18.78 -13.17 -9.59
N TYR A 302 -17.95 -12.98 -8.57
CA TYR A 302 -18.22 -13.41 -7.21
C TYR A 302 -18.16 -12.22 -6.26
N VAL A 303 -18.99 -12.27 -5.21
CA VAL A 303 -18.78 -11.42 -4.03
C VAL A 303 -17.36 -11.69 -3.51
N TRP A 304 -16.65 -10.63 -3.12
CA TRP A 304 -15.22 -10.67 -2.76
C TRP A 304 -14.83 -11.84 -1.84
N ASN A 305 -15.65 -12.18 -0.85
CA ASN A 305 -15.33 -13.25 0.11
C ASN A 305 -15.31 -14.64 -0.57
N GLU A 306 -16.24 -14.88 -1.50
CA GLU A 306 -16.25 -16.10 -2.30
C GLU A 306 -15.11 -16.15 -3.31
N MET A 307 -14.73 -15.01 -3.90
CA MET A 307 -13.53 -14.91 -4.73
C MET A 307 -12.27 -15.27 -3.94
N ILE A 308 -12.08 -14.65 -2.77
CA ILE A 308 -10.92 -14.89 -1.90
C ILE A 308 -10.88 -16.37 -1.47
N LYS A 309 -12.01 -16.94 -1.07
CA LYS A 309 -12.09 -18.37 -0.71
C LYS A 309 -11.72 -19.29 -1.85
N LYS A 310 -12.09 -18.96 -3.10
CA LYS A 310 -11.67 -19.72 -4.28
C LYS A 310 -10.19 -19.53 -4.61
N ALA A 311 -9.62 -18.37 -4.29
CA ALA A 311 -8.21 -18.08 -4.53
C ALA A 311 -7.32 -18.73 -3.46
N THR A 312 -7.64 -18.57 -2.18
CA THR A 312 -6.75 -18.92 -1.06
C THR A 312 -7.27 -20.07 -0.18
N GLY A 313 -8.47 -20.58 -0.43
CA GLY A 313 -9.09 -21.66 0.35
C GLY A 313 -9.89 -21.22 1.58
N GLU A 314 -9.90 -19.93 1.93
CA GLU A 314 -10.63 -19.38 3.08
C GLU A 314 -11.10 -17.94 2.82
N GLU A 315 -12.07 -17.46 3.59
CA GLU A 315 -12.55 -16.08 3.53
C GLU A 315 -11.46 -15.07 3.97
N LEU A 316 -11.73 -13.77 3.81
CA LEU A 316 -10.79 -12.75 4.28
C LEU A 316 -10.55 -12.88 5.79
N THR A 317 -9.28 -12.95 6.18
CA THR A 317 -8.89 -13.10 7.59
C THR A 317 -7.74 -12.18 7.99
N PRO A 318 -7.76 -11.59 9.20
CA PRO A 318 -6.66 -10.77 9.69
C PRO A 318 -5.45 -11.60 10.17
N VAL A 319 -5.56 -12.93 10.22
CA VAL A 319 -4.54 -13.83 10.79
C VAL A 319 -3.18 -13.63 10.12
N TYR A 320 -3.14 -13.52 8.80
CA TYR A 320 -1.89 -13.38 8.04
C TYR A 320 -1.24 -12.01 8.22
N TYR A 321 -2.03 -10.94 8.25
CA TYR A 321 -1.55 -9.60 8.58
C TYR A 321 -0.97 -9.57 10.00
N ALA A 322 -1.66 -10.17 10.97
CA ALA A 322 -1.19 -10.27 12.34
C ALA A 322 0.10 -11.09 12.45
N ARG A 323 0.19 -12.20 11.71
CA ARG A 323 1.40 -13.04 11.60
C ARG A 323 2.59 -12.24 11.07
N GLN A 324 2.35 -11.33 10.11
CA GLN A 324 3.40 -10.53 9.48
C GLN A 324 3.87 -9.35 10.32
N PHE A 325 2.94 -8.62 10.97
CA PHE A 325 3.25 -7.30 11.53
C PHE A 325 2.99 -7.12 13.02
N ILE A 326 2.18 -7.97 13.66
CA ILE A 326 1.79 -7.75 15.08
C ILE A 326 2.70 -8.50 16.05
N ARG A 327 3.34 -9.60 15.60
CA ARG A 327 4.24 -10.40 16.43
C ARG A 327 5.39 -9.61 17.06
#